data_AF-A0A2A3F671-F1
#
_entry.id   AF-A0A2A3F671-F1
#
_cell.length_a   1.000
_cell.length_b   1.000
_cell.length_c   1.000
_cell.angle_alpha   90.00
_cell.angle_beta   90.00
_cell.angle_gamma   90.00
#
_symmetry.space_group_name_H-M   'P 1'
#
loop_
_entity.id
_entity.type
_entity.pdbx_description
1 polymer ?
#
loop_
_entity_poly.entity_id
_entity_poly.type
_entity_poly.pdbx_seq_one_letter_code
_entity_poly.pdbx_strand_id
1 'polypeptide(L)'
;MAPGTYVGSGQADEYGCYWERLSGATGDFDEILANGFTESPKVVVTIKPSDAYFTSERCGTWTPAPAAKPQARPAPAPAAPAPAPAPAPSIFGS
;
A
#
# COMPACT_ATOMS: atom_id res chain seq x y z
N MET A 1 0.40 -10.02 -11.71
CA MET A 1 0.25 -8.83 -12.58
C MET A 1 1.63 -8.43 -13.08
N ALA A 2 1.73 -7.88 -14.30
CA ALA A 2 3.02 -7.42 -14.81
C ALA A 2 3.47 -6.12 -14.12
N PRO A 3 4.75 -5.74 -14.20
CA PRO A 3 5.23 -4.46 -13.69
C PRO A 3 4.50 -3.28 -14.35
N GLY A 4 4.12 -2.29 -13.55
CA GLY A 4 3.35 -1.14 -14.00
C GLY A 4 2.55 -0.50 -12.88
N THR A 5 1.93 0.65 -13.18
CA THR A 5 1.01 1.31 -12.27
C THR A 5 -0.42 0.92 -12.61
N TYR A 6 -1.20 0.58 -11.60
CA TYR A 6 -2.57 0.13 -11.71
C TYR A 6 -3.48 0.94 -10.81
N VAL A 7 -4.73 1.10 -11.26
CA VAL A 7 -5.81 1.72 -10.52
C VAL A 7 -6.83 0.63 -10.18
N GLY A 8 -7.09 0.45 -8.89
CA GLY A 8 -8.19 -0.35 -8.37
C GLY A 8 -9.39 0.53 -8.06
N SER A 9 -10.60 -0.01 -8.21
CA SER A 9 -11.85 0.68 -7.83
C SER A 9 -12.04 0.82 -6.32
N GLY A 10 -11.19 0.19 -5.49
CA GLY A 10 -11.23 0.30 -4.04
C GLY A 10 -12.56 -0.15 -3.43
N GLN A 11 -12.76 0.23 -2.17
CA GLN A 11 -13.99 -0.02 -1.41
C GLN A 11 -14.12 1.09 -0.35
N ALA A 12 -15.24 1.80 -0.37
CA ALA A 12 -15.50 2.97 0.47
C ALA A 12 -16.42 2.65 1.66
N ASP A 13 -16.09 1.59 2.39
CA ASP A 13 -16.74 1.17 3.63
C ASP A 13 -15.68 0.68 4.63
N GLU A 14 -16.12 0.33 5.85
CA GLU A 14 -15.27 -0.12 6.96
C GLU A 14 -14.48 -1.42 6.67
N TYR A 15 -14.88 -2.17 5.64
CA TYR A 15 -14.19 -3.40 5.25
C TYR A 15 -12.94 -3.11 4.41
N GLY A 16 -12.91 -1.94 3.77
CA GLY A 16 -11.81 -1.40 2.97
C GLY A 16 -11.26 -2.32 1.87
N CYS A 17 -10.32 -1.78 1.11
CA CYS A 17 -9.51 -2.50 0.14
C CYS A 17 -8.14 -2.76 0.77
N TYR A 18 -7.75 -4.04 0.81
CA TYR A 18 -6.41 -4.47 1.23
C TYR A 18 -5.64 -5.06 0.04
N TRP A 19 -4.38 -4.71 -0.12
CA TRP A 19 -3.53 -5.23 -1.19
C TRP A 19 -2.12 -5.52 -0.70
N GLU A 20 -1.44 -6.46 -1.37
CA GLU A 20 -0.06 -6.85 -1.08
C GLU A 20 0.73 -7.08 -2.37
N ARG A 21 2.02 -6.72 -2.34
CA ARG A 21 3.03 -7.11 -3.31
C ARG A 21 3.96 -8.08 -2.59
N LEU A 22 4.23 -9.23 -3.20
CA LEU A 22 4.93 -10.33 -2.53
C LEU A 22 6.16 -10.78 -3.33
N SER A 23 7.18 -11.29 -2.61
CA SER A 23 8.35 -11.97 -3.18
C SER A 23 8.10 -13.47 -3.45
N GLY A 24 7.06 -14.04 -2.84
CA GLY A 24 6.65 -15.43 -3.00
C GLY A 24 5.13 -15.60 -2.83
N ALA A 25 4.68 -16.84 -2.77
CA ALA A 25 3.26 -17.20 -2.73
C ALA A 25 2.92 -18.23 -1.64
N THR A 26 3.78 -18.40 -0.63
CA THR A 26 3.52 -19.35 0.47
C THR A 26 2.51 -18.79 1.47
N GLY A 27 2.34 -17.46 1.49
CA GLY A 27 1.54 -16.75 2.48
C GLY A 27 2.32 -16.38 3.75
N ASP A 28 3.65 -16.56 3.74
CA ASP A 28 4.51 -16.16 4.85
C ASP A 28 4.63 -14.64 4.91
N PHE A 29 4.60 -14.09 6.13
CA PHE A 29 4.73 -12.64 6.35
C PHE A 29 6.04 -12.06 5.82
N ASP A 30 7.11 -12.86 5.84
CA ASP A 30 8.43 -12.46 5.33
C ASP A 30 8.45 -12.26 3.81
N GLU A 31 7.43 -12.75 3.10
CA GLU A 31 7.29 -12.56 1.66
C GLU A 31 6.62 -11.22 1.30
N ILE A 32 6.05 -10.49 2.27
CA ILE A 32 5.37 -9.22 2.02
C ILE A 32 6.40 -8.12 1.72
N LEU A 33 6.46 -7.69 0.46
CA LEU A 33 7.33 -6.60 0.01
C LEU A 33 6.73 -5.21 0.31
N ALA A 34 5.40 -5.09 0.21
CA ALA A 34 4.64 -3.95 0.67
C ALA A 34 3.15 -4.30 0.69
N ASN A 35 2.41 -3.69 1.59
CA ASN A 35 0.97 -3.79 1.65
C ASN A 35 0.33 -2.41 1.86
N GLY A 36 -1.00 -2.37 1.77
CA GLY A 36 -1.77 -1.19 2.12
C GLY A 36 -3.24 -1.50 2.32
N PHE A 37 -3.88 -0.71 3.18
CA PHE A 37 -5.33 -0.73 3.43
C PHE A 37 -5.90 0.65 3.12
N THR A 38 -7.07 0.71 2.50
CA THR A 38 -7.77 1.98 2.25
C THR A 38 -9.27 1.81 2.17
N GLU A 39 -10.02 2.74 2.78
CA GLU A 39 -11.48 2.85 2.69
C GLU A 39 -11.88 3.87 1.60
N SER A 40 -11.07 3.97 0.54
CA SER A 40 -11.29 4.90 -0.57
C SER A 40 -11.90 4.18 -1.77
N PRO A 41 -12.75 4.86 -2.57
CA PRO A 41 -13.31 4.34 -3.81
C PRO A 41 -12.29 4.28 -4.97
N LYS A 42 -11.00 4.41 -4.65
CA LYS A 42 -9.90 4.32 -5.60
C LYS A 42 -8.60 4.04 -4.86
N VAL A 43 -7.81 3.13 -5.41
CA VAL A 43 -6.46 2.82 -4.93
C VAL A 43 -5.50 2.80 -6.11
N VAL A 44 -4.26 3.25 -5.91
CA VAL A 44 -3.21 3.24 -6.94
C VAL A 44 -2.02 2.46 -6.42
N VAL A 45 -1.59 1.45 -7.17
CA VAL A 45 -0.45 0.61 -6.79
C VAL A 45 0.53 0.54 -7.96
N THR A 46 1.83 0.56 -7.64
CA THR A 46 2.89 0.30 -8.61
C THR A 46 3.52 -1.05 -8.33
N ILE A 47 3.37 -1.97 -9.28
CA ILE A 47 4.02 -3.28 -9.30
C ILE A 47 5.42 -3.10 -9.88
N LYS A 48 6.44 -3.47 -9.12
CA LYS A 48 7.85 -3.38 -9.53
C LYS A 48 8.25 -4.65 -10.31
N PRO A 49 9.30 -4.57 -11.14
CA PRO A 49 9.89 -5.75 -11.79
C PRO A 49 10.33 -6.87 -10.83
N SER A 50 10.64 -6.53 -9.58
CA SER A 50 11.05 -7.49 -8.55
C SER A 50 9.89 -8.14 -7.81
N ASP A 51 8.66 -7.65 -7.98
CA ASP A 51 7.51 -8.21 -7.28
C ASP A 51 7.08 -9.49 -8.03
N ALA A 52 7.07 -10.63 -7.32
CA ALA A 52 6.72 -11.90 -7.93
C ALA A 52 5.19 -12.10 -7.99
N TYR A 53 4.48 -11.63 -6.96
CA TYR A 53 3.03 -11.78 -6.85
C TYR A 53 2.35 -10.49 -6.39
N PHE A 54 1.06 -10.39 -6.70
CA PHE A 54 0.17 -9.35 -6.22
C PHE A 54 -1.15 -9.98 -5.82
N THR A 55 -1.60 -9.69 -4.61
CA THR A 55 -2.87 -10.14 -4.05
C THR A 55 -3.67 -8.92 -3.61
N SER A 56 -4.99 -9.02 -3.65
CA SER A 56 -5.85 -7.98 -3.12
C SER A 56 -7.19 -8.54 -2.69
N GLU A 57 -7.74 -7.99 -1.62
CA GLU A 57 -9.06 -8.29 -1.11
C GLU A 57 -9.90 -7.02 -1.15
N ARG A 58 -11.14 -7.14 -1.66
CA ARG A 58 -12.12 -6.05 -1.70
C ARG A 58 -11.62 -4.78 -2.42
N CYS A 59 -10.65 -4.88 -3.32
CA CYS A 59 -10.16 -3.76 -4.11
C CYS A 59 -10.89 -3.57 -5.45
N GLY A 60 -11.86 -4.45 -5.72
CA GLY A 60 -12.58 -4.53 -6.98
C GLY A 60 -11.66 -4.85 -8.16
N THR A 61 -11.89 -4.19 -9.30
CA THR A 61 -11.13 -4.48 -10.53
C THR A 61 -9.91 -3.58 -10.65
N TRP A 62 -8.76 -4.19 -10.93
CA TRP A 62 -7.53 -3.48 -11.26
C TRP A 62 -7.41 -3.28 -12.77
N THR A 63 -7.14 -2.03 -13.16
CA THR A 63 -6.85 -1.67 -14.55
C THR A 63 -5.52 -0.95 -14.64
N PRO A 64 -4.73 -1.14 -15.71
CA PRO A 64 -3.53 -0.35 -15.92
C PRO A 64 -3.88 1.14 -15.86
N ALA A 65 -3.10 1.91 -15.11
CA ALA A 65 -3.22 3.35 -15.16
C ALA A 65 -2.98 3.81 -16.61
N PRO A 66 -3.68 4.84 -17.08
CA PRO A 66 -3.31 5.50 -18.32
C PRO A 66 -1.82 5.82 -18.29
N ALA A 67 -1.11 5.65 -19.40
CA ALA A 67 0.28 6.06 -19.49
C ALA A 67 0.37 7.50 -18.99
N ALA A 68 1.07 7.70 -17.86
CA ALA A 68 1.28 9.03 -17.36
C ALA A 68 2.02 9.79 -18.46
N LYS A 69 1.49 10.95 -18.90
CA LYS A 69 2.37 11.96 -19.50
C LYS A 69 3.57 12.10 -18.54
N PRO A 70 4.83 12.25 -19.02
CA PRO A 70 5.97 12.41 -18.12
C PRO A 70 5.68 13.57 -17.16
N GLN A 71 5.23 13.25 -15.96
CA GLN A 71 5.08 14.22 -14.90
C GLN A 71 6.47 14.31 -14.30
N ALA A 72 7.03 15.52 -14.30
CA ALA A 72 8.20 15.79 -13.50
C ALA A 72 7.91 15.25 -12.09
N ARG A 73 8.74 14.32 -11.63
CA ARG A 73 8.61 13.76 -10.28
C ARG A 73 8.51 14.96 -9.32
N PRO A 74 7.41 15.11 -8.55
CA PRO A 74 7.42 16.09 -7.47
C PRO A 74 8.65 15.80 -6.62
N ALA A 75 9.43 16.83 -6.28
CA ALA A 75 10.51 16.66 -5.31
C ALA A 75 9.94 15.88 -4.10
N PRO A 76 10.68 14.92 -3.53
CA PRO A 76 10.20 14.22 -2.35
C PRO A 76 9.78 15.26 -1.32
N ALA A 77 8.55 15.14 -0.80
CA ALA A 77 8.13 15.94 0.34
C ALA A 77 9.18 15.77 1.43
N PRO A 78 9.52 16.82 2.21
CA PRO A 78 10.41 16.66 3.35
C PRO A 78 9.88 15.53 4.22
N ALA A 79 10.79 14.66 4.68
CA ALA A 79 10.43 13.57 5.57
C ALA A 79 9.55 14.12 6.70
N ALA A 80 8.38 13.52 6.90
CA ALA A 80 7.54 13.86 8.04
C ALA A 80 8.41 13.74 9.32
N PRO A 81 8.26 14.66 10.29
CA PRO A 81 8.98 14.53 11.55
C PRO A 81 8.65 13.16 12.17
N ALA A 82 9.66 12.52 12.76
CA ALA A 82 9.47 11.26 13.47
C ALA A 82 8.30 11.37 14.46
N PRO A 83 7.49 10.32 14.63
CA PRO A 83 6.46 10.32 15.67
C PRO A 83 7.10 10.62 17.02
N ALA A 84 6.46 11.49 17.81
CA ALA A 84 6.92 11.77 19.16
C ALA A 84 7.06 10.44 19.95
N PRO A 85 8.06 10.31 20.84
CA PRO A 85 8.18 9.13 21.68
C PRO A 85 6.89 8.94 22.48
N ALA A 86 6.41 7.70 22.57
CA ALA A 86 5.25 7.38 23.39
C ALA A 86 5.47 7.85 24.84
N PRO A 87 4.44 8.37 25.53
CA PRO A 87 4.58 8.73 26.94
C PRO A 87 4.97 7.50 27.76
N ALA A 88 5.93 7.66 28.68
CA ALA A 88 6.32 6.60 29.59
C ALA A 88 5.11 6.12 30.42
N PRO A 89 4.97 4.82 30.67
CA PRO A 89 3.85 4.30 31.46
C PRO A 89 3.91 4.86 32.89
N SER A 90 2.81 5.50 33.32
CA SER A 90 2.65 5.97 34.69
C SER A 90 2.55 4.77 35.63
N ILE A 91 3.61 4.51 36.39
CA ILE A 91 3.58 3.60 37.53
C ILE A 91 2.84 4.29 38.69
N PHE A 92 1.52 4.12 38.76
CA PHE A 92 0.79 4.45 39.99
C PHE A 92 1.11 3.36 41.03
N GLY A 93 1.98 3.72 41.97
CA GLY A 93 2.19 2.97 43.21
C GLY A 93 0.97 3.07 44.13
N SER A 94 0.73 1.98 44.85
CA SER A 94 -0.37 1.74 45.80
C SER A 94 -0.47 2.73 46.95
#